data_AF-A0A9W6R6C4-F1
#
_entry.id   AF-A0A9W6R6C4-F1
#
_cell.length_a   1.000
_cell.length_b   1.000
_cell.length_c   1.000
_cell.angle_alpha   90.00
_cell.angle_beta   90.00
_cell.angle_gamma   90.00
#
_symmetry.space_group_name_H-M   'P 1'
#
loop_
_entity.id
_entity.type
_entity.pdbx_description
1 polymer ?
#
loop_
_entity_poly.entity_id
_entity_poly.type
_entity_poly.pdbx_seq_one_letter_code
_entity_poly.pdbx_strand_id
1 'polypeptide(L)'
;MNELDQRKPKRPGVAFAGFLVPVVLLGLVVLGLSRQVFWDTGWRAGEYAYAFAGIAIGAILVGCVLRILPPGSPWKSFGSGMVLGGTLGVVLTIVLGVVIMIAFSQSNWTF
;
A
#
# COMPACT_ATOMS: atom_id res chain seq x y z
N MET A 1 6.84 -41.31 -15.31
CA MET A 1 6.60 -40.10 -14.49
C MET A 1 6.52 -38.92 -15.46
N ASN A 2 5.31 -38.46 -15.80
CA ASN A 2 5.10 -37.46 -16.83
C ASN A 2 5.41 -36.05 -16.29
N GLU A 3 6.42 -35.40 -16.87
CA GLU A 3 6.80 -34.00 -16.62
C GLU A 3 5.75 -32.95 -17.06
N LEU A 4 4.61 -33.39 -17.61
CA LEU A 4 3.60 -32.53 -18.21
C LEU A 4 2.56 -31.97 -17.21
N ASP A 5 2.57 -32.41 -15.96
CA ASP A 5 1.53 -32.05 -14.97
C ASP A 5 1.84 -30.79 -14.12
N GLN A 6 3.00 -30.14 -14.33
CA GLN A 6 3.44 -29.02 -13.47
C GLN A 6 3.12 -27.61 -13.99
N ARG A 7 2.57 -27.45 -15.20
CA ARG A 7 2.14 -26.13 -15.66
C ARG A 7 0.73 -25.80 -15.14
N LYS A 8 0.55 -25.74 -13.82
CA LYS A 8 -0.57 -24.94 -13.28
C LYS A 8 -0.36 -23.53 -13.83
N PRO A 9 -1.29 -22.97 -14.62
CA PRO A 9 -1.13 -21.63 -15.16
C PRO A 9 -0.96 -20.68 -13.97
N LYS A 10 0.23 -20.12 -13.79
CA LYS A 10 0.44 -18.97 -12.90
C LYS A 10 -0.59 -17.94 -13.37
N ARG A 11 -1.52 -17.55 -12.50
CA ARG A 11 -2.55 -16.55 -12.81
C ARG A 11 -2.02 -15.17 -12.34
N PRO A 12 -1.18 -14.47 -13.14
CA PRO A 12 -0.57 -13.21 -12.71
C PRO A 12 -1.61 -12.14 -12.36
N GLY A 13 -2.80 -12.21 -12.94
CA GLY A 13 -3.90 -11.29 -12.66
C GLY A 13 -4.31 -11.24 -11.19
N VAL A 14 -4.17 -12.33 -10.44
CA VAL A 14 -4.56 -12.36 -9.02
C VAL A 14 -3.55 -11.63 -8.14
N ALA A 15 -2.26 -11.73 -8.46
CA ALA A 15 -1.23 -10.92 -7.79
C ALA A 15 -1.39 -9.43 -8.13
N PHE A 16 -1.69 -9.12 -9.39
CA PHE A 16 -1.90 -7.74 -9.82
C PHE A 16 -3.12 -7.11 -9.15
N ALA A 17 -4.22 -7.84 -9.00
CA ALA A 17 -5.38 -7.38 -8.22
C ALA A 17 -5.00 -7.10 -6.76
N GLY A 18 -4.21 -7.98 -6.14
CA GLY A 18 -3.70 -7.77 -4.78
C GLY A 18 -2.82 -6.53 -4.64
N PHE A 19 -2.06 -6.19 -5.68
CA PHE A 19 -1.28 -4.95 -5.74
C PHE A 19 -2.15 -3.71 -5.97
N LEU A 20 -3.16 -3.80 -6.84
CA LEU A 20 -4.04 -2.70 -7.20
C LEU A 20 -4.86 -2.20 -6.01
N VAL A 21 -5.33 -3.09 -5.13
CA VAL A 21 -6.15 -2.71 -3.97
C VAL A 21 -5.48 -1.64 -3.11
N PRO A 22 -4.28 -1.88 -2.51
CA PRO A 22 -3.62 -0.85 -1.71
C PRO A 22 -3.27 0.39 -2.54
N VAL A 23 -2.87 0.24 -3.80
CA VAL A 23 -2.54 1.40 -4.66
C VAL A 23 -3.75 2.32 -4.87
N VAL A 24 -4.91 1.76 -5.18
CA VAL A 24 -6.14 2.53 -5.35
C VAL A 24 -6.56 3.18 -4.04
N LEU A 25 -6.51 2.45 -2.92
CA LEU A 25 -6.82 3.00 -1.59
C LEU A 25 -5.91 4.17 -1.22
N LEU A 26 -4.59 4.02 -1.41
CA LEU A 26 -3.63 5.09 -1.18
C LEU A 26 -3.88 6.28 -2.12
N GLY A 27 -4.18 6.03 -3.39
CA GLY A 27 -4.53 7.07 -4.36
C GLY A 27 -5.80 7.83 -3.98
N LEU A 28 -6.82 7.15 -3.44
CA LEU A 28 -8.05 7.77 -2.94
C LEU A 28 -7.78 8.66 -1.72
N VAL A 29 -6.88 8.26 -0.81
CA VAL A 29 -6.50 9.11 0.32
C VAL A 29 -5.80 10.38 -0.16
N VAL A 30 -4.89 10.28 -1.12
CA VAL A 30 -4.22 11.44 -1.71
C VAL A 30 -5.22 12.35 -2.42
N LEU A 31 -6.13 11.79 -3.22
CA LEU A 31 -7.18 12.54 -3.88
C LEU A 31 -8.12 13.22 -2.86
N GLY A 32 -8.44 12.51 -1.78
CA GLY A 32 -9.24 13.02 -0.67
C GLY A 32 -8.60 14.24 0.00
N LEU A 33 -7.30 14.19 0.25
CA LEU A 33 -6.53 15.32 0.75
C LEU A 33 -6.55 16.50 -0.24
N SER A 34 -6.25 16.25 -1.52
CA SER A 34 -6.21 17.29 -2.56
C SER A 34 -7.56 17.98 -2.78
N ARG A 35 -8.66 17.24 -2.61
CA ARG A 35 -10.03 17.74 -2.76
C ARG A 35 -10.67 18.16 -1.43
N GLN A 36 -9.94 18.06 -0.32
CA GLN A 36 -10.42 18.41 1.02
C GLN A 36 -11.75 17.71 1.38
N VAL A 37 -11.93 16.46 0.93
CA VAL A 37 -13.23 15.76 0.93
C VAL A 37 -13.86 15.66 2.33
N PHE A 38 -13.04 15.47 3.36
CA PHE A 38 -13.48 15.35 4.76
C PHE A 38 -13.17 16.58 5.61
N TRP A 39 -12.81 17.71 4.99
CA TRP A 39 -12.42 18.91 5.72
C TRP A 39 -13.54 19.46 6.60
N ASP A 40 -14.78 19.42 6.10
CA ASP A 40 -15.98 19.84 6.85
C ASP A 40 -16.30 18.92 8.04
N THR A 41 -15.76 17.69 8.04
CA THR A 41 -15.88 16.74 9.15
C THR A 41 -14.72 16.85 10.16
N GLY A 42 -13.84 17.84 9.98
CA GLY A 42 -12.72 18.12 10.88
C GLY A 42 -11.40 17.47 10.48
N TRP A 43 -11.35 16.71 9.38
CA TRP A 43 -10.09 16.11 8.92
C TRP A 43 -9.11 17.18 8.44
N ARG A 44 -7.86 17.08 8.89
CA ARG A 44 -6.72 17.87 8.42
C ARG A 44 -5.72 16.95 7.74
N ALA A 45 -4.62 17.54 7.27
CA ALA A 45 -3.59 16.82 6.53
C ALA A 45 -2.99 15.65 7.33
N GLY A 46 -2.91 15.76 8.66
CA GLY A 46 -2.40 14.70 9.53
C GLY A 46 -3.24 13.43 9.48
N GLU A 47 -4.57 13.56 9.49
CA GLU A 47 -5.52 12.45 9.45
C GLU A 47 -5.41 11.66 8.15
N TYR A 48 -5.25 12.35 7.00
CA TYR A 48 -4.98 11.68 5.73
C TYR A 48 -3.61 10.98 5.74
N ALA A 49 -2.59 11.55 6.39
CA ALA A 49 -1.29 10.90 6.53
C ALA A 49 -1.37 9.63 7.39
N TYR A 50 -2.11 9.66 8.51
CA TYR A 50 -2.37 8.48 9.32
C TYR A 50 -3.16 7.41 8.57
N ALA A 51 -4.18 7.80 7.79
CA ALA A 51 -4.93 6.87 6.95
C ALA A 51 -4.03 6.24 5.88
N PHE A 52 -3.16 7.02 5.24
CA PHE A 52 -2.19 6.54 4.26
C PHE A 52 -1.25 5.49 4.88
N ALA A 53 -0.63 5.82 6.01
CA ALA A 53 0.26 4.89 6.72
C ALA A 53 -0.49 3.63 7.18
N GLY A 54 -1.70 3.79 7.69
CA GLY A 54 -2.56 2.67 8.13
C GLY A 54 -2.91 1.72 6.99
N ILE A 55 -3.24 2.24 5.80
CA ILE A 55 -3.50 1.42 4.60
C ILE A 55 -2.23 0.68 4.19
N ALA A 56 -1.08 1.36 4.16
CA ALA A 56 0.18 0.75 3.76
C ALA A 56 0.59 -0.40 4.69
N ILE A 57 0.54 -0.18 6.01
CA ILE A 57 0.84 -1.20 7.03
C ILE A 57 -0.22 -2.31 7.00
N GLY A 58 -1.49 -1.94 6.95
CA GLY A 58 -2.61 -2.89 6.91
C GLY A 58 -2.53 -3.82 5.70
N ALA A 59 -2.15 -3.30 4.52
CA ALA A 59 -1.97 -4.10 3.32
C ALA A 59 -0.82 -5.11 3.46
N ILE A 60 0.28 -4.74 4.13
CA ILE A 60 1.37 -5.68 4.44
C ILE A 60 0.87 -6.78 5.39
N LEU A 61 0.20 -6.41 6.49
CA LEU A 61 -0.29 -7.37 7.48
C LEU A 61 -1.31 -8.34 6.86
N VAL A 62 -2.32 -7.83 6.16
CA VAL A 62 -3.32 -8.65 5.46
C VAL A 62 -2.64 -9.51 4.40
N GLY A 63 -1.73 -8.96 3.61
CA GLY A 63 -0.98 -9.70 2.60
C GLY A 63 -0.15 -10.85 3.20
N CYS A 64 0.47 -10.64 4.35
CA CYS A 64 1.19 -11.67 5.10
C CYS A 64 0.26 -12.77 5.59
N VAL A 65 -0.90 -12.42 6.16
CA VAL A 65 -1.92 -13.40 6.60
C VAL A 65 -2.41 -14.25 5.43
N LEU A 66 -2.73 -13.61 4.30
CA LEU A 66 -3.16 -14.31 3.08
C LEU A 66 -2.09 -15.24 2.51
N ARG A 67 -0.81 -14.99 2.82
CA ARG A 67 0.32 -15.83 2.37
C ARG A 67 0.47 -17.13 3.17
N ILE A 68 -0.07 -17.18 4.40
CA ILE A 68 -0.06 -18.37 5.27
C ILE A 68 -1.05 -19.43 4.77
N LEU A 69 -1.99 -19.06 3.90
CA LEU A 69 -2.99 -19.97 3.33
C LEU A 69 -2.37 -21.15 2.55
N PRO A 70 -3.13 -22.27 2.42
CA PRO A 70 -2.66 -23.49 1.81
C PRO A 70 -2.06 -23.30 0.40
N PRO A 71 -1.02 -24.08 0.05
CA PRO A 71 -0.42 -24.06 -1.28
C PRO A 71 -1.46 -24.41 -2.35
N GLY A 72 -1.59 -23.54 -3.37
CA GLY A 72 -2.60 -23.65 -4.43
C GLY A 72 -3.80 -22.71 -4.27
N SER A 73 -3.93 -22.02 -3.13
CA SER A 73 -4.95 -20.99 -2.92
C SER A 73 -4.65 -19.72 -3.73
N PRO A 74 -5.63 -19.14 -4.47
CA PRO A 74 -5.44 -17.90 -5.22
C PRO A 74 -5.10 -16.72 -4.30
N TRP A 75 -5.56 -16.77 -3.05
CA TRP A 75 -5.31 -15.77 -2.01
C TRP A 75 -3.83 -15.60 -1.66
N LYS A 76 -3.02 -16.65 -1.83
CA LYS A 76 -1.57 -16.57 -1.59
C LYS A 76 -0.86 -15.70 -2.62
N SER A 77 -1.31 -15.75 -3.87
CA SER A 77 -0.83 -14.89 -4.95
C SER A 77 -1.31 -13.45 -4.76
N PHE A 78 -2.56 -13.27 -4.34
CA PHE A 78 -3.13 -11.96 -4.00
C PHE A 78 -2.36 -11.29 -2.85
N GLY A 79 -2.10 -12.05 -1.78
CA GLY A 79 -1.35 -11.57 -0.62
C GLY A 79 0.05 -11.07 -0.99
N SER A 80 0.73 -11.74 -1.92
CA SER A 80 2.03 -11.27 -2.43
C SER A 80 1.94 -9.90 -3.11
N GLY A 81 0.86 -9.66 -3.86
CA GLY A 81 0.56 -8.36 -4.44
C GLY A 81 0.28 -7.28 -3.40
N MET A 82 -0.50 -7.61 -2.37
CA MET A 82 -0.81 -6.69 -1.27
C MET A 82 0.44 -6.30 -0.48
N VAL A 83 1.33 -7.25 -0.18
CA VAL A 83 2.60 -6.97 0.50
C VAL A 83 3.45 -6.03 -0.36
N LEU A 84 3.55 -6.28 -1.66
CA LEU A 84 4.32 -5.43 -2.56
C LEU A 84 3.76 -4.00 -2.62
N GLY A 85 2.45 -3.86 -2.80
CA GLY A 85 1.79 -2.55 -2.85
C GLY A 85 1.89 -1.80 -1.52
N GLY A 86 1.68 -2.49 -0.40
CA GLY A 86 1.85 -1.92 0.94
C GLY A 86 3.29 -1.49 1.22
N THR A 87 4.28 -2.30 0.83
CA THR A 87 5.71 -1.98 1.00
C THR A 87 6.09 -0.74 0.20
N LEU A 88 5.62 -0.62 -1.04
CA LEU A 88 5.81 0.59 -1.84
C LEU A 88 5.16 1.82 -1.21
N GLY A 89 3.96 1.66 -0.64
CA GLY A 89 3.30 2.71 0.14
C GLY A 89 4.15 3.16 1.33
N VAL A 90 4.69 2.24 2.13
CA VAL A 90 5.55 2.56 3.28
C VAL A 90 6.83 3.26 2.83
N VAL A 91 7.50 2.76 1.79
CA VAL A 91 8.71 3.39 1.23
C VAL A 91 8.41 4.81 0.79
N LEU A 92 7.28 5.02 0.10
CA LEU A 92 6.86 6.35 -0.33
C LEU A 92 6.60 7.28 0.86
N THR A 93 5.94 6.81 1.93
CA THR A 93 5.74 7.58 3.16
C THR A 93 7.06 8.00 3.78
N ILE A 94 8.03 7.10 3.87
CA ILE A 94 9.37 7.39 4.42
C ILE A 94 10.07 8.43 3.55
N VAL A 95 10.10 8.24 2.22
CA VAL A 95 10.73 9.18 1.29
C VAL A 95 10.11 10.56 1.40
N LEU A 96 8.78 10.67 1.43
CA LEU A 96 8.09 11.95 1.59
C LEU A 96 8.39 12.60 2.95
N GLY A 97 8.40 11.82 4.03
CA GLY A 97 8.76 12.31 5.36
C GLY A 97 10.19 12.86 5.40
N VAL A 98 11.15 12.16 4.80
CA VAL A 98 12.55 12.59 4.69
C VAL A 98 12.66 13.86 3.83
N VAL A 99 12.00 13.92 2.67
CA VAL A 99 12.01 15.10 1.81
C VAL A 99 11.42 16.32 2.52
N ILE A 100 10.31 16.15 3.23
CA ILE A 100 9.70 17.22 4.05
C ILE A 100 10.68 17.65 5.13
N MET A 101 11.28 16.71 5.87
CA MET A 101 12.26 17.03 6.91
C MET A 101 13.48 17.79 6.36
N ILE A 102 13.99 17.40 5.19
CA ILE A 102 15.07 18.13 4.50
C ILE A 102 14.61 19.53 4.12
N ALA A 103 13.41 19.68 3.55
CA ALA A 103 12.84 20.97 3.19
C ALA A 103 12.72 21.88 4.42
N PHE A 104 12.22 21.37 5.55
CA PHE A 104 12.17 22.11 6.82
C PHE A 104 13.57 22.46 7.34
N SER A 105 14.53 21.54 7.27
CA SER A 105 15.91 21.77 7.72
C SER A 105 16.65 22.80 6.86
N GLN A 106 16.32 22.92 5.57
CA GLN A 106 16.91 23.91 4.65
C GLN A 106 16.14 25.24 4.67
N SER A 107 14.86 25.19 5.02
CA SER A 107 14.09 26.39 5.23
C SER A 107 14.59 27.05 6.51
N ASN A 108 15.09 28.29 6.40
CA ASN A 108 15.61 29.10 7.51
C ASN A 108 14.50 29.55 8.50
N TRP A 109 13.46 28.73 8.69
CA TRP A 109 12.42 28.91 9.71
C TRP A 109 12.99 28.46 11.05
N THR A 110 13.88 29.29 11.59
CA THR A 110 14.18 29.32 13.02
C THR A 110 12.90 29.72 13.75
N PHE A 111 12.42 28.84 14.64
CA PHE A 111 11.53 29.26 15.72
C PHE A 111 12.28 30.20 16.67
#